data_AF-A0A3M8EEU3-F1
#
_entry.id   AF-A0A3M8EEU3-F1
#
_cell.length_a   1.000
_cell.length_b   1.000
_cell.length_c   1.000
_cell.angle_alpha   90.00
_cell.angle_beta   90.00
_cell.angle_gamma   90.00
#
_symmetry.space_group_name_H-M   'P 1'
#
loop_
_entity.id
_entity.type
_entity.pdbx_description
1 polymer ?
#
loop_
_entity_poly.entity_id
_entity_poly.type
_entity_poly.pdbx_seq_one_letter_code
_entity_poly.pdbx_strand_id
1 'polypeptide(L)'
;MKLMRLILMLMLLIPCHAEAAVTEGGTGLLFGADHAFNFTAPNGWVLDNQSGIPQGLHMVFYPSGQTWENSAMIAYGMSVAKDSEVRTVADQVRRTVEDFRNNGSKDYSSEAKEDIALTNRKTAKVYFFRGDQWGNYEAVGYIDEKETINFLVYNAKNKSDFEKGLPAFKAILTSYKNAYELKNIEKDEATFEQLIREAKEFEDSKDGSDYIKKFFQSYGNSLADTMKSCTSYTARGQKAHFDLILRIKPDGGVSETLIRPSNGLTTCVKALVKDTNHPPHKFESALIYINMSIKE
;
A
#
# COMPACT_ATOMS: atom_id res chain seq x y z
N MET A 1 15.57 -65.59 -8.80
CA MET A 1 16.49 -64.50 -8.36
C MET A 1 16.78 -63.64 -9.59
N LYS A 2 16.47 -62.34 -9.68
CA LYS A 2 16.34 -61.28 -8.68
C LYS A 2 15.07 -60.45 -8.90
N LEU A 3 14.35 -60.29 -7.79
CA LEU A 3 13.38 -59.24 -7.48
C LEU A 3 14.17 -57.94 -7.24
N MET A 4 13.83 -56.80 -7.87
CA MET A 4 14.23 -55.49 -7.34
C MET A 4 13.34 -54.32 -7.81
N ARG A 5 12.38 -53.98 -6.95
CA ARG A 5 11.99 -52.63 -6.47
C ARG A 5 11.63 -51.51 -7.47
N LEU A 6 10.31 -51.27 -7.52
CA LEU A 6 9.58 -50.00 -7.55
C LEU A 6 10.36 -48.75 -7.10
N ILE A 7 10.38 -47.69 -7.92
CA ILE A 7 10.31 -46.29 -7.47
C ILE A 7 9.36 -45.55 -8.41
N LEU A 8 8.13 -45.37 -7.95
CA LEU A 8 7.16 -44.43 -8.52
C LEU A 8 7.63 -43.02 -8.12
N MET A 9 8.21 -42.27 -9.07
CA MET A 9 8.54 -40.87 -8.87
C MET A 9 7.24 -40.06 -8.92
N LEU A 10 6.55 -39.96 -7.79
CA LEU A 10 5.48 -39.00 -7.59
C LEU A 10 6.14 -37.60 -7.56
N MET A 11 6.24 -36.95 -8.72
CA MET A 11 6.50 -35.51 -8.77
C MET A 11 5.30 -34.81 -8.11
N LEU A 12 5.43 -34.56 -6.81
CA LEU A 12 4.71 -33.50 -6.12
C LEU A 12 5.13 -32.17 -6.76
N LEU A 13 4.47 -31.81 -7.85
CA LEU A 13 4.26 -30.42 -8.22
C LEU A 13 3.41 -29.83 -7.10
N ILE A 14 4.08 -29.39 -6.02
CA ILE A 14 3.48 -28.45 -5.08
C ILE A 14 3.56 -27.12 -5.83
N PRO A 15 2.45 -26.59 -6.41
CA PRO A 15 2.46 -25.19 -6.75
C PRO A 15 2.70 -24.44 -5.44
N CYS A 16 3.88 -23.86 -5.28
CA CYS A 16 4.13 -22.86 -4.26
C CYS A 16 3.34 -21.62 -4.70
N HIS A 17 2.01 -21.68 -4.56
CA HIS A 17 1.19 -20.49 -4.55
C HIS A 17 1.56 -19.79 -3.25
N ALA A 18 2.42 -18.77 -3.34
CA ALA A 18 2.49 -17.76 -2.32
C ALA A 18 1.14 -17.00 -2.35
N GLU A 19 0.10 -17.61 -1.79
CA GLU A 19 -1.09 -16.87 -1.40
C GLU A 19 -0.63 -15.86 -0.35
N ALA A 20 -0.81 -14.57 -0.65
CA ALA A 20 -0.68 -13.54 0.36
C ALA A 20 -1.70 -13.87 1.45
N ALA A 21 -1.20 -14.16 2.65
CA ALA A 21 -2.04 -14.66 3.73
C ALA A 21 -2.96 -13.55 4.24
N VAL A 22 -4.23 -13.87 4.45
CA VAL A 22 -5.14 -13.07 5.27
C VAL A 22 -4.48 -12.86 6.63
N THR A 23 -4.17 -11.61 6.96
CA THR A 23 -3.28 -11.29 8.08
C THR A 23 -4.04 -10.51 9.15
N GLU A 24 -4.19 -11.11 10.34
CA GLU A 24 -4.74 -10.41 11.51
C GLU A 24 -3.81 -9.27 11.93
N GLY A 25 -4.39 -8.09 12.16
CA GLY A 25 -3.62 -6.88 12.46
C GLY A 25 -2.77 -6.37 11.28
N GLY A 26 -3.02 -6.87 10.06
CA GLY A 26 -2.24 -6.51 8.88
C GLY A 26 -2.37 -5.03 8.49
N THR A 27 -1.28 -4.45 7.98
CA THR A 27 -1.24 -3.11 7.39
C THR A 27 -1.32 -3.21 5.87
N GLY A 28 -2.39 -2.68 5.29
CA GLY A 28 -2.54 -2.59 3.83
C GLY A 28 -1.92 -1.31 3.30
N LEU A 29 -1.30 -1.37 2.13
CA LEU A 29 -0.78 -0.21 1.40
C LEU A 29 -1.55 -0.08 0.08
N LEU A 30 -2.25 1.04 -0.11
CA LEU A 30 -2.82 1.41 -1.39
C LEU A 30 -1.92 2.44 -2.06
N PHE A 31 -1.62 2.22 -3.34
CA PHE A 31 -0.69 3.06 -4.07
C PHE A 31 -1.04 3.16 -5.56
N GLY A 32 -0.62 4.27 -6.15
CA GLY A 32 -0.73 4.60 -7.56
C GLY A 32 0.39 5.53 -7.99
N ALA A 33 0.22 6.21 -9.13
CA ALA A 33 1.18 7.21 -9.59
C ALA A 33 1.14 8.50 -8.73
N ASP A 34 0.01 8.77 -8.10
CA ASP A 34 -0.35 10.03 -7.41
C ASP A 34 -0.60 9.85 -5.91
N HIS A 35 -0.59 8.62 -5.40
CA HIS A 35 -0.83 8.32 -4.00
C HIS A 35 -0.05 7.09 -3.52
N ALA A 36 0.15 7.04 -2.21
CA ALA A 36 0.63 5.91 -1.45
C ALA A 36 0.21 6.16 0.00
N PHE A 37 -0.61 5.30 0.57
CA PHE A 37 -1.02 5.42 1.97
C PHE A 37 -1.42 4.07 2.52
N ASN A 38 -1.39 3.96 3.84
CA ASN A 38 -1.74 2.73 4.52
C ASN A 38 -2.83 2.91 5.58
N PHE A 39 -3.49 1.79 5.84
CA PHE A 39 -4.36 1.57 6.99
C PHE A 39 -4.00 0.23 7.62
N THR A 40 -4.26 0.09 8.90
CA THR A 40 -3.95 -1.11 9.70
C THR A 40 -5.23 -1.69 10.30
N ALA A 41 -5.40 -3.00 10.17
CA ALA A 41 -6.50 -3.72 10.80
C ALA A 41 -6.34 -3.69 12.33
N PRO A 42 -7.40 -3.44 13.11
CA PRO A 42 -7.38 -3.63 14.56
C PRO A 42 -7.41 -5.12 14.92
N ASN A 43 -7.20 -5.44 16.20
CA ASN A 43 -7.35 -6.80 16.71
C ASN A 43 -8.74 -7.38 16.36
N GLY A 44 -8.79 -8.66 15.98
CA GLY A 44 -10.02 -9.31 15.52
C GLY A 44 -10.46 -8.91 14.10
N TRP A 45 -9.64 -8.15 13.37
CA TRP A 45 -9.82 -7.84 11.94
C TRP A 45 -8.59 -8.26 11.16
N VAL A 46 -8.80 -8.61 9.90
CA VAL A 46 -7.75 -9.06 8.99
C VAL A 46 -7.64 -8.13 7.80
N LEU A 47 -6.44 -8.01 7.24
CA LEU A 47 -6.21 -7.49 5.90
C LEU A 47 -6.32 -8.62 4.88
N ASP A 48 -7.07 -8.37 3.81
CA ASP A 48 -7.11 -9.15 2.58
C ASP A 48 -6.77 -8.22 1.40
N ASN A 49 -5.71 -8.53 0.67
CA ASN A 49 -5.24 -7.76 -0.48
C ASN A 49 -5.41 -8.53 -1.80
N GLN A 50 -6.17 -9.63 -1.82
CA GLN A 50 -6.33 -10.51 -2.98
C GLN A 50 -7.79 -10.64 -3.42
N SER A 51 -8.71 -10.93 -2.50
CA SER A 51 -10.08 -11.32 -2.88
C SER A 51 -10.86 -10.19 -3.56
N GLY A 52 -10.54 -8.93 -3.22
CA GLY A 52 -11.17 -7.75 -3.79
C GLY A 52 -10.61 -7.29 -5.14
N ILE A 53 -9.46 -7.82 -5.60
CA ILE A 53 -8.77 -7.36 -6.82
C ILE A 53 -9.67 -7.38 -8.06
N PRO A 54 -10.51 -8.41 -8.33
CA PRO A 54 -11.40 -8.41 -9.49
C PRO A 54 -12.40 -7.23 -9.53
N GLN A 55 -12.62 -6.57 -8.39
CA GLN A 55 -13.49 -5.41 -8.24
C GLN A 55 -12.70 -4.10 -8.09
N GLY A 56 -11.39 -4.13 -8.31
CA GLY A 56 -10.49 -2.97 -8.16
C GLY A 56 -10.16 -2.63 -6.71
N LEU A 57 -10.42 -3.53 -5.76
CA LEU A 57 -10.18 -3.31 -4.34
C LEU A 57 -8.90 -4.03 -3.90
N HIS A 58 -7.85 -3.25 -3.65
CA HIS A 58 -6.51 -3.76 -3.35
C HIS A 58 -6.17 -3.74 -1.85
N MET A 59 -7.05 -3.18 -1.02
CA MET A 59 -6.86 -3.10 0.42
C MET A 59 -8.21 -3.26 1.10
N VAL A 60 -8.54 -4.49 1.48
CA VAL A 60 -9.81 -4.88 2.09
C VAL A 60 -9.57 -5.36 3.52
N PHE A 61 -10.51 -5.07 4.40
CA PHE A 61 -10.52 -5.48 5.79
C PHE A 61 -11.89 -6.06 6.15
N TYR A 62 -11.89 -7.13 6.94
CA TYR A 62 -13.10 -7.72 7.51
C TYR A 62 -12.80 -8.43 8.84
N PRO A 63 -13.81 -8.79 9.65
CA PRO A 63 -13.58 -9.50 10.91
C PRO A 63 -12.89 -10.85 10.72
N SER A 64 -12.00 -11.20 11.65
CA SER A 64 -11.29 -12.47 11.66
C SER A 64 -12.27 -13.66 11.67
N GLY A 65 -11.93 -14.71 10.92
CA GLY A 65 -12.80 -15.87 10.70
C GLY A 65 -13.89 -15.70 9.64
N GLN A 66 -14.01 -14.53 9.02
CA GLN A 66 -14.89 -14.29 7.88
C GLN A 66 -14.10 -14.30 6.56
N THR A 67 -14.81 -14.19 5.44
CA THR A 67 -14.23 -14.07 4.09
C THR A 67 -14.84 -12.88 3.36
N TRP A 68 -14.19 -12.44 2.29
CA TRP A 68 -14.73 -11.42 1.38
C TRP A 68 -16.19 -11.68 0.98
N GLU A 69 -16.52 -12.92 0.60
CA GLU A 69 -17.84 -13.30 0.10
C GLU A 69 -18.92 -13.32 1.21
N ASN A 70 -18.55 -13.76 2.41
CA ASN A 70 -19.53 -14.06 3.47
C ASN A 70 -19.56 -13.02 4.57
N SER A 71 -18.68 -12.02 4.54
CA SER A 71 -18.63 -11.04 5.60
C SER A 71 -19.90 -10.20 5.68
N ALA A 72 -20.34 -9.91 6.91
CA ALA A 72 -21.47 -9.00 7.15
C ALA A 72 -21.05 -7.53 7.04
N MET A 73 -19.75 -7.26 7.14
CA MET A 73 -19.18 -5.91 7.18
C MET A 73 -17.76 -5.92 6.60
N ILE A 74 -17.51 -5.01 5.69
CA ILE A 74 -16.21 -4.86 5.03
C ILE A 74 -15.75 -3.41 5.14
N ALA A 75 -14.44 -3.21 5.22
CA ALA A 75 -13.85 -1.90 4.99
C ALA A 75 -12.81 -2.00 3.87
N TYR A 76 -12.66 -0.96 3.06
CA TYR A 76 -11.66 -0.95 2.01
C TYR A 76 -11.17 0.48 1.73
N GLY A 77 -9.90 0.60 1.36
CA GLY A 77 -9.31 1.89 1.02
C GLY A 77 -9.46 2.23 -0.45
N MET A 78 -9.67 3.51 -0.71
CA MET A 78 -9.80 4.09 -2.03
C MET A 78 -9.07 5.44 -2.09
N SER A 79 -8.78 5.89 -3.30
CA SER A 79 -8.30 7.24 -3.57
C SER A 79 -8.96 7.78 -4.82
N VAL A 80 -9.16 9.10 -4.86
CA VAL A 80 -9.50 9.82 -6.07
C VAL A 80 -8.52 10.97 -6.27
N ALA A 81 -8.05 11.13 -7.49
CA ALA A 81 -7.29 12.31 -7.88
C ALA A 81 -8.17 13.55 -7.79
N LYS A 82 -7.59 14.67 -7.37
CA LYS A 82 -8.24 15.97 -7.48
C LYS A 82 -8.14 16.46 -8.91
N ASP A 83 -9.26 16.92 -9.46
CA ASP A 83 -9.35 17.42 -10.82
C ASP A 83 -10.30 18.62 -10.91
N SER A 84 -10.77 18.95 -12.13
CA SER A 84 -11.68 20.06 -12.34
C SER A 84 -13.04 19.87 -11.66
N GLU A 85 -13.49 18.63 -11.46
CA GLU A 85 -14.80 18.23 -10.91
C GLU A 85 -14.74 17.92 -9.41
N VAL A 86 -13.68 17.25 -8.95
CA VAL A 86 -13.48 16.85 -7.55
C VAL A 86 -12.29 17.58 -6.97
N ARG A 87 -12.52 18.64 -6.20
CA ARG A 87 -11.44 19.42 -5.53
C ARG A 87 -11.44 19.27 -4.03
N THR A 88 -12.60 18.96 -3.47
CA THR A 88 -12.85 18.90 -2.04
C THR A 88 -13.56 17.61 -1.67
N VAL A 89 -13.51 17.25 -0.39
CA VAL A 89 -14.31 16.15 0.17
C VAL A 89 -15.80 16.31 -0.15
N ALA A 90 -16.32 17.54 -0.09
CA ALA A 90 -17.73 17.80 -0.40
C ALA A 90 -18.07 17.51 -1.88
N ASP A 91 -17.16 17.82 -2.81
CA ASP A 91 -17.35 17.48 -4.22
C ASP A 91 -17.38 15.96 -4.43
N GLN A 92 -16.47 15.22 -3.79
CA GLN A 92 -16.45 13.77 -3.86
C GLN A 92 -17.73 13.15 -3.27
N VAL A 93 -18.17 13.61 -2.10
CA VAL A 93 -19.43 13.15 -1.47
C VAL A 93 -20.62 13.41 -2.40
N ARG A 94 -20.71 14.61 -2.99
CA ARG A 94 -21.78 14.96 -3.95
C ARG A 94 -21.75 14.03 -5.16
N ARG A 95 -20.58 13.83 -5.77
CA ARG A 95 -20.38 12.95 -6.92
C ARG A 95 -20.80 11.52 -6.60
N THR A 96 -20.37 10.96 -5.47
CA THR A 96 -20.78 9.61 -5.04
C THR A 96 -22.30 9.50 -4.94
N VAL A 97 -22.97 10.50 -4.36
CA VAL A 97 -24.44 10.49 -4.25
C VAL A 97 -25.11 10.55 -5.61
N GLU A 98 -24.62 11.39 -6.51
CA GLU A 98 -25.14 11.52 -7.88
C GLU A 98 -24.95 10.23 -8.67
N ASP A 99 -23.77 9.61 -8.60
CA ASP A 99 -23.46 8.36 -9.29
C ASP A 99 -24.39 7.22 -8.85
N PHE A 100 -24.60 7.04 -7.55
CA PHE A 100 -25.53 6.03 -7.03
C PHE A 100 -26.98 6.28 -7.46
N ARG A 101 -27.44 7.53 -7.44
CA ARG A 101 -28.79 7.90 -7.90
C ARG A 101 -28.98 7.68 -9.39
N ASN A 102 -27.95 7.95 -10.18
CA ASN A 102 -27.95 7.69 -11.62
C ASN A 102 -27.96 6.19 -11.91
N ASN A 103 -27.35 5.38 -11.05
CA ASN A 103 -27.25 3.92 -11.17
C ASN A 103 -28.34 3.13 -10.40
N GLY A 104 -29.50 3.74 -10.19
CA GLY A 104 -30.70 3.05 -9.69
C GLY A 104 -31.01 3.22 -8.20
N SER A 105 -30.07 3.74 -7.40
CA SER A 105 -30.28 4.00 -5.97
C SER A 105 -30.85 5.40 -5.73
N LYS A 106 -32.12 5.63 -6.12
CA LYS A 106 -32.75 6.97 -6.13
C LYS A 106 -32.79 7.65 -4.76
N ASP A 107 -32.91 6.86 -3.69
CA ASP A 107 -32.97 7.36 -2.31
C ASP A 107 -31.60 7.43 -1.63
N TYR A 108 -30.51 7.15 -2.38
CA TYR A 108 -29.16 7.21 -1.83
C TYR A 108 -28.85 8.62 -1.34
N SER A 109 -28.31 8.72 -0.13
CA SER A 109 -28.08 9.99 0.56
C SER A 109 -26.87 9.91 1.47
N SER A 110 -26.29 11.07 1.74
CA SER A 110 -25.15 11.24 2.64
C SER A 110 -25.53 12.13 3.84
N GLU A 111 -24.92 11.87 5.00
CA GLU A 111 -25.02 12.69 6.19
C GLU A 111 -23.63 12.90 6.79
N ALA A 112 -23.21 14.17 6.96
CA ALA A 112 -21.97 14.48 7.68
C ALA A 112 -22.13 14.15 9.17
N LYS A 113 -21.12 13.54 9.79
CA LYS A 113 -21.17 13.10 11.18
C LYS A 113 -20.18 13.80 12.07
N GLU A 114 -18.91 13.44 11.96
CA GLU A 114 -17.85 13.89 12.85
C GLU A 114 -16.54 14.07 12.08
N ASP A 115 -15.68 14.91 12.62
CA ASP A 115 -14.31 15.10 12.16
C ASP A 115 -13.39 14.36 13.14
N ILE A 116 -12.69 13.33 12.67
CA ILE A 116 -11.80 12.49 13.49
C ILE A 116 -10.36 12.99 13.33
N ALA A 117 -9.71 13.32 14.44
CA ALA A 117 -8.29 13.69 14.44
C ALA A 117 -7.43 12.48 14.09
N LEU A 118 -6.46 12.70 13.20
CA LEU A 118 -5.44 11.73 12.78
C LEU A 118 -4.06 12.18 13.25
N THR A 119 -3.05 11.35 12.98
CA THR A 119 -1.65 11.74 13.18
C THR A 119 -1.28 12.99 12.35
N ASN A 120 -0.21 13.69 12.75
CA ASN A 120 0.31 14.89 12.06
C ASN A 120 -0.70 16.05 11.91
N ARG A 121 -1.64 16.19 12.86
CA ARG A 121 -2.69 17.24 12.86
C ARG A 121 -3.61 17.18 11.64
N LYS A 122 -3.73 16.02 11.00
CA LYS A 122 -4.72 15.79 9.95
C LYS A 122 -6.08 15.44 10.57
N THR A 123 -7.11 15.53 9.74
CA THR A 123 -8.48 15.21 10.12
C THR A 123 -9.12 14.38 9.02
N ALA A 124 -9.82 13.30 9.41
CA ALA A 124 -10.73 12.59 8.53
C ALA A 124 -12.14 13.14 8.71
N LYS A 125 -12.82 13.49 7.61
CA LYS A 125 -14.22 13.90 7.61
C LYS A 125 -15.10 12.68 7.40
N VAL A 126 -15.95 12.37 8.37
CA VAL A 126 -16.79 11.18 8.33
C VAL A 126 -18.20 11.50 7.82
N TYR A 127 -18.62 10.76 6.81
CA TYR A 127 -19.98 10.79 6.26
C TYR A 127 -20.60 9.40 6.35
N PHE A 128 -21.88 9.35 6.70
CA PHE A 128 -22.67 8.13 6.60
C PHE A 128 -23.51 8.15 5.34
N PHE A 129 -23.60 7.04 4.64
CA PHE A 129 -24.44 6.86 3.47
C PHE A 129 -25.44 5.73 3.68
N ARG A 130 -26.60 5.86 3.01
CA ARG A 130 -27.71 4.89 3.07
C ARG A 130 -28.63 5.07 1.87
N GLY A 131 -29.51 4.09 1.66
CA GLY A 131 -30.53 4.14 0.61
C GLY A 131 -30.04 3.63 -0.73
N ASP A 132 -29.02 2.76 -0.73
CA ASP A 132 -28.66 2.02 -1.92
C ASP A 132 -29.74 0.97 -2.24
N GLN A 133 -29.75 0.47 -3.47
CA GLN A 133 -30.72 -0.56 -3.89
C GLN A 133 -30.55 -1.92 -3.19
N TRP A 134 -29.47 -2.11 -2.42
CA TRP A 134 -29.16 -3.34 -1.69
C TRP A 134 -29.50 -3.26 -0.20
N GLY A 135 -29.85 -2.07 0.30
CA GLY A 135 -30.16 -1.82 1.70
C GLY A 135 -28.94 -1.67 2.62
N ASN A 136 -27.74 -1.44 2.07
CA ASN A 136 -26.53 -1.33 2.87
C ASN A 136 -26.47 0.01 3.64
N TYR A 137 -25.65 -0.01 4.68
CA TYR A 137 -25.26 1.15 5.47
C TYR A 137 -23.76 1.36 5.33
N GLU A 138 -23.36 2.59 5.07
CA GLU A 138 -21.96 2.91 4.83
C GLU A 138 -21.47 4.06 5.69
N ALA A 139 -20.21 4.00 6.09
CA ALA A 139 -19.46 5.11 6.66
C ALA A 139 -18.21 5.31 5.82
N VAL A 140 -17.90 6.55 5.48
CA VAL A 140 -16.69 6.88 4.74
C VAL A 140 -15.92 7.95 5.50
N GLY A 141 -14.65 7.68 5.76
CA GLY A 141 -13.72 8.63 6.34
C GLY A 141 -12.82 9.21 5.26
N TYR A 142 -13.03 10.47 4.89
CA TYR A 142 -12.27 11.15 3.85
C TYR A 142 -11.11 11.94 4.45
N ILE A 143 -9.90 11.72 3.94
CA ILE A 143 -8.68 12.44 4.27
C ILE A 143 -8.27 13.31 3.07
N ASP A 144 -8.25 14.61 3.29
CA ASP A 144 -7.84 15.57 2.26
C ASP A 144 -6.32 15.63 2.13
N GLU A 145 -5.79 15.16 1.00
CA GLU A 145 -4.39 15.27 0.62
C GLU A 145 -4.20 16.38 -0.41
N LYS A 146 -2.95 16.74 -0.71
CA LYS A 146 -2.70 17.87 -1.62
C LYS A 146 -3.22 17.59 -3.04
N GLU A 147 -2.95 16.41 -3.61
CA GLU A 147 -3.35 16.04 -4.98
C GLU A 147 -4.49 15.01 -5.03
N THR A 148 -4.84 14.38 -3.91
CA THR A 148 -5.85 13.33 -3.87
C THR A 148 -6.80 13.53 -2.68
N ILE A 149 -7.91 12.81 -2.71
CA ILE A 149 -8.73 12.55 -1.53
C ILE A 149 -8.61 11.04 -1.27
N ASN A 150 -7.92 10.69 -0.20
CA ASN A 150 -7.79 9.30 0.23
C ASN A 150 -8.91 8.98 1.21
N PHE A 151 -9.50 7.79 1.15
CA PHE A 151 -10.62 7.48 2.03
C PHE A 151 -10.72 5.99 2.35
N LEU A 152 -11.30 5.72 3.51
CA LEU A 152 -11.71 4.39 3.93
C LEU A 152 -13.22 4.31 3.82
N VAL A 153 -13.73 3.37 3.02
CA VAL A 153 -15.15 3.01 2.98
C VAL A 153 -15.37 1.84 3.94
N TYR A 154 -16.40 1.92 4.75
CA TYR A 154 -16.92 0.83 5.57
C TYR A 154 -18.36 0.58 5.18
N ASN A 155 -18.68 -0.65 4.78
CA ASN A 155 -20.01 -1.06 4.34
C ASN A 155 -20.49 -2.23 5.21
N ALA A 156 -21.77 -2.21 5.57
CA ALA A 156 -22.43 -3.31 6.26
C ALA A 156 -23.84 -3.55 5.70
N LYS A 157 -24.25 -4.82 5.68
CA LYS A 157 -25.50 -5.29 5.06
C LYS A 157 -26.77 -4.79 5.76
N ASN A 158 -26.67 -4.39 7.02
CA ASN A 158 -27.79 -3.88 7.81
C ASN A 158 -27.30 -2.95 8.92
N LYS A 159 -28.25 -2.23 9.53
CA LYS A 159 -27.98 -1.25 10.59
C LYS A 159 -27.29 -1.85 11.82
N SER A 160 -27.66 -3.05 12.24
CA SER A 160 -27.08 -3.67 13.44
C SER A 160 -25.61 -4.01 13.24
N ASP A 161 -25.26 -4.58 12.09
CA ASP A 161 -23.88 -4.88 11.73
C ASP A 161 -23.09 -3.59 11.53
N PHE A 162 -23.69 -2.59 10.90
CA PHE A 162 -23.13 -1.26 10.73
C PHE A 162 -22.68 -0.67 12.07
N GLU A 163 -23.61 -0.56 13.03
CA GLU A 163 -23.34 0.00 14.36
C GLU A 163 -22.29 -0.83 15.12
N LYS A 164 -22.33 -2.16 15.01
CA LYS A 164 -21.37 -3.06 15.66
C LYS A 164 -19.94 -2.86 15.16
N GLY A 165 -19.73 -2.62 13.87
CA GLY A 165 -18.40 -2.46 13.28
C GLY A 165 -17.86 -1.02 13.28
N LEU A 166 -18.66 -0.01 13.63
CA LEU A 166 -18.21 1.39 13.71
C LEU A 166 -16.93 1.60 14.55
N PRO A 167 -16.75 0.96 15.72
CA PRO A 167 -15.49 1.09 16.47
C PRO A 167 -14.27 0.60 15.69
N ALA A 168 -14.40 -0.50 14.94
CA ALA A 168 -13.32 -1.03 14.12
C ALA A 168 -13.03 -0.12 12.93
N PHE A 169 -14.06 0.39 12.25
CA PHE A 169 -13.91 1.40 11.19
C PHE A 169 -13.11 2.61 11.69
N LYS A 170 -13.46 3.15 12.87
CA LYS A 170 -12.72 4.28 13.47
C LYS A 170 -11.27 3.93 13.76
N ALA A 171 -11.00 2.73 14.29
CA ALA A 171 -9.64 2.28 14.57
C ALA A 171 -8.78 2.11 13.30
N ILE A 172 -9.36 1.56 12.23
CA ILE A 172 -8.68 1.47 10.92
C ILE A 172 -8.43 2.89 10.40
N LEU A 173 -9.43 3.77 10.42
CA LEU A 173 -9.33 5.12 9.90
C LEU A 173 -8.25 5.96 10.63
N THR A 174 -8.16 5.86 11.96
CA THR A 174 -7.16 6.61 12.74
C THR A 174 -5.73 6.10 12.54
N SER A 175 -5.56 4.88 12.04
CA SER A 175 -4.25 4.32 11.68
C SER A 175 -3.66 4.90 10.39
N TYR A 176 -4.40 5.75 9.68
CA TYR A 176 -3.97 6.36 8.42
C TYR A 176 -2.54 6.94 8.49
N LYS A 177 -1.72 6.54 7.53
CA LYS A 177 -0.44 7.19 7.26
C LYS A 177 -0.30 7.44 5.77
N ASN A 178 -0.13 8.72 5.41
CA ASN A 178 0.30 9.08 4.06
C ASN A 178 1.77 8.67 3.89
N ALA A 179 2.03 7.79 2.93
CA ALA A 179 3.36 7.34 2.56
C ALA A 179 3.87 8.02 1.27
N TYR A 180 3.02 8.77 0.58
CA TYR A 180 3.32 9.49 -0.64
C TYR A 180 4.14 10.76 -0.38
N GLU A 181 5.16 10.96 -1.20
CA GLU A 181 6.00 12.14 -1.15
C GLU A 181 5.93 12.89 -2.47
N LEU A 182 5.20 14.01 -2.45
CA LEU A 182 5.11 14.94 -3.58
C LEU A 182 6.44 15.56 -3.98
N LYS A 183 7.45 15.49 -3.09
CA LYS A 183 8.81 15.98 -3.38
C LYS A 183 9.56 14.97 -4.25
N ASN A 184 9.02 14.74 -5.44
CA ASN A 184 9.83 14.48 -6.61
C ASN A 184 9.64 15.70 -7.50
N ILE A 185 10.49 16.72 -7.35
CA ILE A 185 11.09 17.19 -8.60
C ILE A 185 11.82 15.93 -9.03
N GLU A 186 11.26 15.14 -9.95
CA GLU A 186 12.02 14.08 -10.58
C GLU A 186 13.33 14.74 -10.94
N LYS A 187 14.41 14.30 -10.29
CA LYS A 187 15.73 14.82 -10.60
C LYS A 187 15.86 14.67 -12.10
N ASP A 188 16.22 15.74 -12.79
CA ASP A 188 16.41 15.65 -14.23
C ASP A 188 17.38 14.49 -14.51
N GLU A 189 17.28 13.95 -15.73
CA GLU A 189 18.03 12.78 -16.12
C GLU A 189 19.52 12.93 -15.83
N ALA A 190 20.08 14.11 -16.09
CA ALA A 190 21.49 14.40 -15.83
C ALA A 190 21.86 14.28 -14.35
N THR A 191 21.00 14.78 -13.46
CA THR A 191 21.19 14.71 -12.01
C THR A 191 21.02 13.28 -11.49
N PHE A 192 20.04 12.53 -12.00
CA PHE A 192 19.85 11.13 -11.61
C PHE A 192 21.05 10.28 -12.02
N GLU A 193 21.54 10.44 -13.25
CA GLU A 193 22.74 9.78 -13.75
C GLU A 193 24.00 10.18 -12.98
N GLN A 194 24.10 11.44 -12.54
CA GLN A 194 25.18 11.90 -11.68
C GLN A 194 25.18 11.17 -10.33
N LEU A 195 24.02 10.99 -9.71
CA LEU A 195 23.90 10.24 -8.46
C LEU A 195 24.23 8.75 -8.64
N ILE A 196 23.91 8.15 -9.79
CA ILE A 196 24.35 6.78 -10.10
C ILE A 196 25.88 6.71 -10.17
N ARG A 197 26.54 7.70 -10.79
CA ARG A 197 28.01 7.76 -10.85
C ARG A 197 28.62 7.89 -9.45
N GLU A 198 28.12 8.82 -8.64
CA GLU A 198 28.57 9.01 -7.26
C GLU A 198 28.39 7.74 -6.40
N ALA A 199 27.29 7.02 -6.57
CA ALA A 199 27.04 5.77 -5.86
C ALA A 199 28.04 4.67 -6.26
N LYS A 200 28.38 4.58 -7.56
CA LYS A 200 29.39 3.64 -8.06
C LYS A 200 30.80 4.00 -7.58
N GLU A 201 31.16 5.29 -7.59
CA GLU A 201 32.44 5.75 -7.03
C GLU A 201 32.56 5.44 -5.53
N PHE A 202 31.45 5.57 -4.80
CA PHE A 202 31.39 5.15 -3.40
C PHE A 202 31.58 3.63 -3.26
N GLU A 203 30.86 2.82 -4.06
CA GLU A 203 31.01 1.36 -4.09
C GLU A 203 32.43 0.91 -4.41
N ASP A 204 33.11 1.55 -5.36
CA ASP A 204 34.47 1.24 -5.78
C ASP A 204 35.52 1.59 -4.70
N SER A 205 35.17 2.44 -3.75
CA SER A 205 36.03 2.72 -2.59
C SER A 205 36.04 1.54 -1.61
N LYS A 206 37.17 1.32 -0.93
CA LYS A 206 37.30 0.23 0.05
C LYS A 206 36.23 0.30 1.15
N ASP A 207 36.06 1.48 1.74
CA ASP A 207 35.13 1.68 2.85
C ASP A 207 33.67 1.58 2.39
N GLY A 208 33.36 2.06 1.18
CA GLY A 208 32.02 1.97 0.60
C GLY A 208 31.63 0.55 0.21
N SER A 209 32.52 -0.21 -0.45
CA SER A 209 32.32 -1.65 -0.71
C SER A 209 32.05 -2.43 0.58
N ASP A 210 32.86 -2.21 1.63
CA ASP A 210 32.66 -2.87 2.92
C ASP A 210 31.31 -2.50 3.57
N TYR A 211 30.88 -1.25 3.40
CA TYR A 211 29.57 -0.79 3.87
C TYR A 211 28.42 -1.42 3.09
N ILE A 212 28.48 -1.45 1.76
CA ILE A 212 27.47 -2.03 0.88
C ILE A 212 27.29 -3.53 1.18
N LYS A 213 28.39 -4.25 1.42
CA LYS A 213 28.31 -5.65 1.84
C LYS A 213 27.53 -5.81 3.14
N LYS A 214 27.77 -4.97 4.15
CA LYS A 214 27.02 -4.98 5.41
C LYS A 214 25.57 -4.59 5.21
N PHE A 215 25.31 -3.60 4.37
CA PHE A 215 23.96 -3.19 3.98
C PHE A 215 23.17 -4.39 3.44
N PHE A 216 23.66 -5.08 2.41
CA PHE A 216 22.95 -6.23 1.85
C PHE A 216 22.86 -7.44 2.79
N GLN A 217 23.88 -7.66 3.63
CA GLN A 217 23.80 -8.70 4.68
C GLN A 217 22.70 -8.40 5.71
N SER A 218 22.49 -7.13 6.06
CA SER A 218 21.50 -6.73 7.07
C SER A 218 20.09 -6.57 6.48
N TYR A 219 19.98 -6.08 5.24
CA TYR A 219 18.73 -5.59 4.66
C TYR A 219 18.25 -6.38 3.44
N GLY A 220 19.08 -7.25 2.85
CA GLY A 220 18.74 -7.97 1.62
C GLY A 220 17.44 -8.76 1.70
N ASN A 221 17.18 -9.43 2.83
CA ASN A 221 15.93 -10.16 3.05
C ASN A 221 14.72 -9.20 3.15
N SER A 222 14.85 -8.10 3.88
CA SER A 222 13.76 -7.11 4.03
C SER A 222 13.46 -6.40 2.70
N LEU A 223 14.48 -6.15 1.88
CA LEU A 223 14.29 -5.65 0.52
C LEU A 223 13.55 -6.69 -0.35
N ALA A 224 13.90 -7.98 -0.26
CA ALA A 224 13.20 -9.04 -0.97
C ALA A 224 11.72 -9.16 -0.53
N ASP A 225 11.43 -9.06 0.77
CA ASP A 225 10.07 -9.07 1.31
C ASP A 225 9.27 -7.85 0.87
N THR A 226 9.92 -6.68 0.80
CA THR A 226 9.36 -5.44 0.23
C THR A 226 8.96 -5.67 -1.22
N MET A 227 9.86 -6.25 -2.02
CA MET A 227 9.57 -6.57 -3.42
C MET A 227 8.42 -7.57 -3.56
N LYS A 228 8.41 -8.64 -2.76
CA LYS A 228 7.32 -9.62 -2.75
C LYS A 228 5.98 -8.96 -2.41
N SER A 229 5.97 -8.08 -1.41
CA SER A 229 4.79 -7.33 -1.00
C SER A 229 4.30 -6.43 -2.13
N CYS A 230 5.17 -5.61 -2.71
CA CYS A 230 4.78 -4.68 -3.77
C CYS A 230 4.38 -5.36 -5.09
N THR A 231 4.98 -6.50 -5.41
CA THR A 231 4.64 -7.27 -6.63
C THR A 231 3.37 -8.09 -6.49
N SER A 232 2.92 -8.38 -5.25
CA SER A 232 1.63 -9.05 -5.02
C SER A 232 0.42 -8.26 -5.56
N TYR A 233 0.61 -6.98 -5.82
CA TYR A 233 -0.38 -6.07 -6.41
C TYR A 233 -0.28 -5.93 -7.94
N THR A 234 0.78 -6.48 -8.55
CA THR A 234 1.02 -6.40 -10.00
C THR A 234 0.44 -7.62 -10.72
N ALA A 235 0.10 -7.47 -12.00
CA ALA A 235 -0.37 -8.59 -12.80
C ALA A 235 0.71 -9.69 -12.85
N ARG A 236 0.29 -10.96 -12.69
CA ARG A 236 1.21 -12.11 -12.76
C ARG A 236 2.04 -12.06 -14.05
N GLY A 237 3.36 -12.17 -13.91
CA GLY A 237 4.31 -12.17 -15.03
C GLY A 237 4.76 -10.78 -15.50
N GLN A 238 4.39 -9.71 -14.81
CA GLN A 238 4.85 -8.37 -15.17
C GLN A 238 6.35 -8.23 -14.86
N LYS A 239 7.16 -8.11 -15.93
CA LYS A 239 8.57 -7.72 -15.84
C LYS A 239 8.64 -6.25 -15.45
N ALA A 240 9.49 -5.92 -14.49
CA ALA A 240 9.82 -4.54 -14.17
C ALA A 240 11.33 -4.39 -14.04
N HIS A 241 11.79 -3.25 -14.51
CA HIS A 241 13.16 -2.77 -14.36
C HIS A 241 13.08 -1.35 -13.81
N PHE A 242 13.84 -1.08 -12.75
CA PHE A 242 13.95 0.25 -12.19
C PHE A 242 15.25 0.42 -11.42
N ASP A 243 15.69 1.66 -11.33
CA ASP A 243 16.85 2.10 -10.58
C ASP A 243 16.40 2.68 -9.25
N LEU A 244 17.02 2.23 -8.15
CA LEU A 244 16.79 2.72 -6.80
C LEU A 244 18.08 3.34 -6.26
N ILE A 245 17.98 4.57 -5.76
CA ILE A 245 19.06 5.26 -5.06
C ILE A 245 18.61 5.59 -3.64
N LEU A 246 19.44 5.22 -2.67
CA LEU A 246 19.24 5.53 -1.25
C LEU A 246 20.38 6.38 -0.73
N ARG A 247 20.05 7.50 -0.08
CA ARG A 247 21.02 8.28 0.68
C ARG A 247 20.84 8.01 2.17
N ILE A 248 21.81 7.33 2.76
CA ILE A 248 21.80 6.95 4.17
C ILE A 248 22.61 7.96 4.97
N LYS A 249 22.03 8.40 6.09
CA LYS A 249 22.67 9.29 7.06
C LYS A 249 23.65 8.51 7.95
N PRO A 250 24.59 9.19 8.63
CA PRO A 250 25.51 8.54 9.56
C PRO A 250 24.84 7.67 10.64
N ASP A 251 23.62 8.05 11.06
CA ASP A 251 22.81 7.32 12.05
C ASP A 251 22.12 6.07 11.50
N GLY A 252 22.25 5.79 10.20
CA GLY A 252 21.62 4.66 9.52
C GLY A 252 20.24 4.96 8.94
N GLY A 253 19.65 6.12 9.22
CA GLY A 253 18.34 6.49 8.69
C GLY A 253 18.43 6.93 7.22
N VAL A 254 17.39 6.63 6.44
CA VAL A 254 17.28 7.10 5.06
C VAL A 254 16.90 8.58 5.03
N SER A 255 17.66 9.38 4.27
CA SER A 255 17.40 10.82 4.05
C SER A 255 16.81 11.12 2.67
N GLU A 256 17.08 10.27 1.69
CA GLU A 256 16.59 10.43 0.32
C GLU A 256 16.36 9.05 -0.30
N THR A 257 15.25 8.92 -1.02
CA THR A 257 14.91 7.74 -1.83
C THR A 257 14.47 8.20 -3.21
N LEU A 258 15.27 7.86 -4.22
CA LEU A 258 14.98 8.14 -5.63
C LEU A 258 14.76 6.82 -6.35
N ILE A 259 13.74 6.78 -7.20
CA ILE A 259 13.40 5.59 -7.97
C ILE A 259 12.98 5.99 -9.39
N ARG A 260 13.45 5.27 -10.42
CA ARG A 260 13.10 5.54 -11.82
C ARG A 260 12.94 4.25 -12.63
N PRO A 261 11.92 4.10 -13.50
CA PRO A 261 10.83 5.05 -13.73
C PRO A 261 9.81 5.07 -12.58
N SER A 262 9.12 6.19 -12.38
CA SER A 262 8.03 6.28 -11.40
C SER A 262 6.75 5.63 -11.94
N ASN A 263 6.25 4.61 -11.24
CA ASN A 263 4.99 3.92 -11.46
C ASN A 263 4.48 3.34 -10.14
N GLY A 264 3.30 2.68 -10.15
CA GLY A 264 2.72 2.12 -8.93
C GLY A 264 3.67 1.20 -8.15
N LEU A 265 4.33 0.24 -8.82
CA LEU A 265 5.28 -0.67 -8.17
C LEU A 265 6.41 0.10 -7.47
N THR A 266 7.03 1.04 -8.17
CA THR A 266 8.13 1.82 -7.61
C THR A 266 7.67 2.77 -6.51
N THR A 267 6.43 3.28 -6.58
CA THR A 267 5.81 4.05 -5.51
C THR A 267 5.68 3.21 -4.23
N CYS A 268 5.23 1.96 -4.35
CA CYS A 268 5.17 1.01 -3.23
C CYS A 268 6.57 0.76 -2.63
N VAL A 269 7.56 0.44 -3.47
CA VAL A 269 8.92 0.17 -3.02
C VAL A 269 9.50 1.40 -2.30
N LYS A 270 9.36 2.58 -2.89
CA LYS A 270 9.80 3.85 -2.28
C LYS A 270 9.13 4.07 -0.92
N ALA A 271 7.83 3.83 -0.82
CA ALA A 271 7.06 3.99 0.41
C ALA A 271 7.51 3.06 1.54
N LEU A 272 7.94 1.83 1.22
CA LEU A 272 8.37 0.85 2.22
C LEU A 272 9.85 1.00 2.61
N VAL A 273 10.71 1.46 1.70
CA VAL A 273 12.15 1.60 1.97
C VAL A 273 12.48 2.86 2.79
N LYS A 274 11.71 3.94 2.65
CA LYS A 274 12.04 5.24 3.26
C LYS A 274 12.10 5.26 4.79
N ASP A 275 11.36 4.37 5.45
CA ASP A 275 11.25 4.32 6.92
C ASP A 275 12.15 3.22 7.51
N THR A 276 13.14 2.74 6.74
CA THR A 276 14.07 1.70 7.18
C THR A 276 15.33 2.27 7.82
N ASN A 277 15.94 1.47 8.69
CA ASN A 277 17.24 1.78 9.30
C ASN A 277 18.28 0.80 8.80
N HIS A 278 19.47 1.32 8.53
CA HIS A 278 20.61 0.59 8.00
C HIS A 278 21.81 0.68 8.95
N PRO A 279 22.89 -0.09 8.72
CA PRO A 279 24.08 0.00 9.56
C PRO A 279 24.59 1.45 9.66
N PRO A 280 24.94 1.94 10.86
CA PRO A 280 25.51 3.29 11.00
C PRO A 280 26.90 3.36 10.37
N HIS A 281 27.33 4.57 9.99
CA HIS A 281 28.60 4.79 9.32
C HIS A 281 29.25 6.13 9.68
N LYS A 282 30.50 6.32 9.23
CA LYS A 282 31.28 7.54 9.48
C LYS A 282 31.30 8.53 8.29
N PHE A 283 30.80 8.11 7.13
CA PHE A 283 30.66 8.99 5.96
C PHE A 283 29.66 10.11 6.24
N GLU A 284 29.80 11.26 5.56
CA GLU A 284 28.79 12.32 5.60
C GLU A 284 27.43 11.81 5.11
N SER A 285 27.43 11.02 4.03
CA SER A 285 26.31 10.17 3.62
C SER A 285 26.83 8.96 2.87
N ALA A 286 26.14 7.83 2.96
CA ALA A 286 26.37 6.67 2.09
C ALA A 286 25.33 6.68 0.97
N LEU A 287 25.79 6.67 -0.27
CA LEU A 287 24.92 6.63 -1.45
C LEU A 287 24.93 5.22 -2.03
N ILE A 288 23.78 4.56 -2.00
CA ILE A 288 23.63 3.18 -2.49
C ILE A 288 22.79 3.22 -3.76
N TYR A 289 23.29 2.58 -4.81
CA TYR A 289 22.57 2.36 -6.05
C TYR A 289 22.23 0.88 -6.20
N ILE A 290 20.99 0.59 -6.55
CA ILE A 290 20.49 -0.77 -6.78
C ILE A 290 19.75 -0.79 -8.11
N ASN A 291 20.26 -1.60 -9.05
CA ASN A 291 19.56 -1.90 -10.28
C ASN A 291 18.60 -3.07 -10.04
N MET A 292 17.30 -2.77 -9.99
CA MET A 292 16.27 -3.75 -9.65
C MET A 292 15.70 -4.37 -10.91
N SER A 293 15.59 -5.70 -10.90
CA SER A 293 15.00 -6.48 -12.00
C SER A 293 14.09 -7.56 -11.45
N ILE A 294 12.82 -7.55 -11.86
CA ILE A 294 11.90 -8.64 -11.61
C ILE A 294 11.91 -9.55 -12.84
N LYS A 295 12.37 -10.78 -12.64
CA LYS A 295 12.35 -11.84 -13.65
C LYS A 295 11.11 -12.72 -13.41
N GLU A 296 10.62 -13.32 -14.50
CA GLU A 296 9.57 -14.36 -14.45
C GLU A 296 10.00 -15.56 -13.61
#